data_AF-A0A0S2DEL6-F1
#
_entry.id   AF-A0A0S2DEL6-F1
#
_cell.length_a   1.000
_cell.length_b   1.000
_cell.length_c   1.000
_cell.angle_alpha   90.00
_cell.angle_beta   90.00
_cell.angle_gamma   90.00
#
_symmetry.space_group_name_H-M   'P 1'
#
loop_
_entity.id
_entity.type
_entity.pdbx_description
1 polymer ?
#
loop_
_entity_poly.entity_id
_entity_poly.type
_entity_poly.pdbx_seq_one_letter_code
_entity_poly.pdbx_strand_id
1 'polypeptide(L)'
;MSPASERHAERAAAPAVSAVPGAARAPRRWRWLAAGALLAAALAGGLAWWRAQRAQPPAPGSRELAGMLLDPQLSEISGLAASRRHPGVLWMHDDGGNPERLFAVAENGDRLATARIEGAIKTDWEDMAAFELDGRHYLLIADTGDNGGLRRSLQLHIIEEPDKIENARLKPAWSIAFRWPDGARDCEAVAVDVARRQVLLISKKRQPPELFSLPLMPAGNALQTATRLGELAGIPEPDAQLRQNNPFRARIQGQVTAADVSPDGRTLAVMTYRYLLLYPRQPQQDWAQAVAGAPRVSELPWLPQAEALGWSADGRFLYATGEFIPAPLYRIAP
;
A
#
# COMPACT_ATOMS: atom_id res chain seq x y z
N MET A 1 -11.40 68.72 -62.78
CA MET A 1 -12.29 68.72 -63.95
C MET A 1 -13.72 68.59 -63.44
N SER A 2 -14.48 69.67 -63.59
CA SER A 2 -15.93 69.79 -63.43
C SER A 2 -16.72 68.73 -64.24
N PRO A 3 -18.07 68.61 -64.08
CA PRO A 3 -18.93 68.98 -62.95
C PRO A 3 -20.16 68.04 -62.75
N ALA A 4 -20.97 68.40 -61.74
CA ALA A 4 -22.44 68.50 -61.77
C ALA A 4 -23.32 67.30 -62.17
N SER A 5 -24.33 67.01 -61.34
CA SER A 5 -25.64 67.63 -61.57
C SER A 5 -26.61 67.38 -60.42
N GLU A 6 -27.08 68.46 -59.82
CA GLU A 6 -28.31 68.54 -59.04
C GLU A 6 -29.53 68.15 -59.90
N ARG A 7 -30.56 67.54 -59.28
CA ARG A 7 -31.97 67.80 -59.65
C ARG A 7 -32.90 67.70 -58.45
N HIS A 8 -33.55 68.84 -58.20
CA HIS A 8 -34.98 69.07 -57.98
C HIS A 8 -35.79 68.27 -56.95
N ALA A 9 -36.37 69.09 -56.05
CA ALA A 9 -37.55 68.85 -55.24
C ALA A 9 -38.81 68.52 -56.07
N GLU A 10 -39.75 67.74 -55.52
CA GLU A 10 -41.07 68.26 -55.11
C GLU A 10 -41.92 67.22 -54.35
N ARG A 11 -42.96 67.76 -53.71
CA ARG A 11 -43.90 67.24 -52.71
C ARG A 11 -44.76 66.07 -53.18
N ALA A 12 -45.28 65.27 -52.23
CA ALA A 12 -46.72 65.06 -52.04
C ALA A 12 -47.01 64.13 -50.84
N ALA A 13 -48.25 64.19 -50.37
CA ALA A 13 -48.75 63.81 -49.06
C ALA A 13 -48.92 62.30 -48.81
N ALA A 14 -49.10 62.00 -47.52
CA ALA A 14 -49.33 60.69 -46.90
C ALA A 14 -50.51 59.89 -47.49
N PRO A 15 -50.53 58.57 -47.23
CA PRO A 15 -51.51 58.10 -46.26
C PRO A 15 -50.94 57.10 -45.24
N ALA A 16 -51.63 57.02 -44.10
CA ALA A 16 -51.33 56.18 -42.95
C ALA A 16 -51.58 54.68 -43.24
N VAL A 17 -50.69 53.78 -42.77
CA VAL A 17 -50.98 52.36 -42.59
C VAL A 17 -50.22 51.77 -41.38
N SER A 18 -51.01 51.19 -40.48
CA SER A 18 -50.79 50.19 -39.42
C SER A 18 -49.45 50.07 -38.68
N ALA A 19 -49.54 50.22 -37.35
CA ALA A 19 -48.56 49.73 -36.39
C ALA A 19 -48.45 48.19 -36.41
N VAL A 20 -47.21 47.70 -36.47
CA VAL A 20 -46.84 46.30 -36.13
C VAL A 20 -46.30 46.31 -34.69
N PRO A 21 -46.80 45.47 -33.77
CA PRO A 21 -46.22 45.38 -32.44
C PRO A 21 -45.00 44.46 -32.39
N GLY A 22 -43.97 44.91 -31.67
CA GLY A 22 -43.16 44.03 -30.81
C GLY A 22 -41.92 43.35 -31.40
N ALA A 23 -40.76 43.95 -31.15
CA ALA A 23 -39.57 43.18 -30.82
C ALA A 23 -38.95 43.79 -29.55
N ALA A 24 -39.35 43.26 -28.39
CA ALA A 24 -38.75 43.63 -27.12
C ALA A 24 -37.27 43.23 -27.13
N ARG A 25 -36.37 44.23 -27.19
CA ARG A 25 -34.94 44.01 -26.94
C ARG A 25 -34.77 43.57 -25.48
N ALA A 26 -34.35 42.33 -25.26
CA ALA A 26 -34.03 41.84 -23.93
C ALA A 26 -32.98 42.75 -23.25
N PRO A 27 -33.16 43.11 -21.96
CA PRO A 27 -32.29 44.04 -21.27
C PRO A 27 -30.86 43.48 -21.14
N ARG A 28 -29.87 44.35 -21.38
CA ARG A 28 -28.40 44.07 -21.30
C ARG A 28 -27.93 43.35 -20.02
N ARG A 29 -28.75 43.34 -18.96
CA ARG A 29 -28.49 42.67 -17.67
C ARG A 29 -28.50 41.14 -17.77
N TRP A 30 -29.18 40.56 -18.75
CA TRP A 30 -29.26 39.10 -18.92
C TRP A 30 -28.01 38.48 -19.55
N ARG A 31 -27.22 39.27 -20.28
CA ARG A 31 -25.96 38.79 -20.90
C ARG A 31 -24.86 38.51 -19.88
N TRP A 32 -24.80 39.27 -18.79
CA TRP A 32 -23.80 39.09 -17.73
C TRP A 32 -24.14 37.93 -16.78
N LEU A 33 -25.43 37.71 -16.51
CA LEU A 33 -25.90 36.55 -15.73
C LEU A 33 -25.69 35.23 -16.50
N ALA A 34 -25.94 35.23 -17.81
CA ALA A 34 -25.68 34.06 -18.65
C ALA A 34 -24.19 33.73 -18.78
N ALA A 35 -23.32 34.74 -18.92
CA ALA A 35 -21.87 34.56 -18.97
C ALA A 35 -21.29 34.04 -17.63
N GLY A 36 -21.78 34.54 -16.49
CA GLY A 36 -21.39 34.06 -15.16
C GLY A 36 -21.83 32.62 -14.90
N ALA A 37 -23.04 32.23 -15.33
CA ALA A 37 -23.55 30.87 -15.21
C ALA A 37 -22.77 29.86 -16.07
N LEU A 38 -22.35 30.25 -17.27
CA LEU A 38 -21.52 29.41 -18.16
C LEU A 38 -20.11 29.19 -17.60
N LEU A 39 -19.51 30.23 -17.00
CA LEU A 39 -18.18 30.10 -16.36
C LEU A 39 -18.23 29.21 -15.11
N ALA A 40 -19.27 29.35 -14.28
CA ALA A 40 -19.45 28.52 -13.08
C ALA A 40 -19.73 27.05 -13.45
N ALA A 41 -20.52 26.79 -14.51
CA ALA A 41 -20.76 25.45 -15.03
C ALA A 41 -19.49 24.82 -15.63
N ALA A 42 -18.65 25.60 -16.32
CA ALA A 42 -17.36 25.13 -16.83
C ALA A 42 -16.37 24.80 -15.70
N LEU A 43 -16.32 25.62 -14.65
CA LEU A 43 -15.49 25.35 -13.46
C LEU A 43 -15.99 24.14 -12.65
N ALA A 44 -17.30 23.99 -12.48
CA ALA A 44 -17.91 22.84 -11.82
C ALA A 44 -17.71 21.55 -12.64
N GLY A 45 -17.87 21.62 -13.96
CA GLY A 45 -17.57 20.53 -14.89
C GLY A 45 -16.10 20.16 -14.87
N GLY A 46 -15.20 21.14 -14.83
CA GLY A 46 -13.76 20.94 -14.69
C GLY A 46 -13.38 20.27 -13.36
N LEU A 47 -13.97 20.69 -12.24
CA LEU A 47 -13.77 20.05 -10.93
C LEU A 47 -14.33 18.62 -10.89
N ALA A 48 -15.50 18.38 -11.49
CA ALA A 48 -16.11 17.06 -11.55
C ALA A 48 -15.30 16.11 -12.43
N TRP A 49 -14.80 16.59 -13.58
CA TRP A 49 -13.94 15.83 -14.49
C TRP A 49 -12.55 15.57 -13.88
N TRP A 50 -11.97 16.55 -13.17
CA TRP A 50 -10.73 16.39 -12.41
C TRP A 50 -10.88 15.40 -11.24
N ARG A 51 -12.02 15.43 -10.52
CA ARG A 51 -12.35 14.42 -9.49
C ARG A 51 -12.57 13.03 -10.10
N ALA A 52 -13.22 12.94 -11.25
CA ALA A 52 -13.44 11.69 -11.96
C ALA A 52 -12.14 11.06 -12.46
N GLN A 53 -11.16 11.87 -12.90
CA GLN A 53 -9.82 11.36 -13.24
C GLN A 53 -9.05 10.83 -12.03
N ARG A 54 -9.12 11.51 -10.88
CA ARG A 54 -8.55 10.98 -9.61
C ARG A 54 -9.28 9.74 -9.08
N ALA A 55 -10.51 9.49 -9.55
CA ALA A 55 -11.31 8.35 -9.14
C ALA A 55 -11.10 7.11 -10.02
N GLN A 56 -10.41 7.21 -11.16
CA GLN A 56 -10.05 6.01 -11.91
C GLN A 56 -9.00 5.22 -11.12
N PRO A 57 -9.22 3.91 -10.87
CA PRO A 57 -8.23 3.09 -10.21
C PRO A 57 -6.94 3.11 -11.03
N PRO A 58 -5.77 3.17 -10.37
CA PRO A 58 -4.50 3.13 -11.06
C PRO A 58 -4.40 1.86 -11.92
N ALA A 59 -3.77 1.97 -13.09
CA ALA A 59 -3.60 0.80 -13.94
C ALA A 59 -2.84 -0.30 -13.18
N PRO A 60 -3.26 -1.58 -13.25
CA PRO A 60 -2.57 -2.68 -12.59
C PRO A 60 -1.07 -2.67 -12.87
N GLY A 61 -0.25 -2.81 -11.82
CA GLY A 61 1.21 -2.75 -11.89
C GLY A 61 1.82 -1.36 -12.10
N SER A 62 1.01 -0.29 -12.13
CA SER A 62 1.55 1.07 -12.09
C SER A 62 2.24 1.34 -10.75
N ARG A 63 3.34 2.11 -10.82
CA ARG A 63 4.22 2.43 -9.69
C ARG A 63 4.33 3.94 -9.57
N GLU A 64 4.00 4.46 -8.40
CA GLU A 64 4.05 5.89 -8.08
C GLU A 64 5.00 6.10 -6.91
N LEU A 65 5.98 6.99 -7.06
CA LEU A 65 6.79 7.42 -5.93
C LEU A 65 5.93 8.28 -5.00
N ALA A 66 5.61 7.75 -3.83
CA ALA A 66 4.77 8.44 -2.83
C ALA A 66 5.60 9.36 -1.93
N GLY A 67 6.83 8.95 -1.60
CA GLY A 67 7.68 9.66 -0.67
C GLY A 67 9.13 9.17 -0.67
N MET A 68 9.96 9.78 0.18
CA MET A 68 11.35 9.39 0.39
C MET A 68 11.62 9.35 1.89
N LEU A 69 12.11 8.21 2.39
CA LEU A 69 12.60 8.09 3.76
C LEU A 69 13.98 8.75 3.83
N LEU A 70 14.08 9.79 4.65
CA LEU A 70 15.31 10.58 4.82
C LEU A 70 15.83 10.59 6.26
N ASP A 71 15.03 10.17 7.23
CA ASP A 71 15.44 10.10 8.63
C ASP A 71 16.45 8.94 8.81
N PRO A 72 17.67 9.18 9.31
CA PRO A 72 18.66 8.12 9.53
C PRO A 72 18.22 7.02 10.48
N GLN A 73 17.18 7.22 11.30
CA GLN A 73 16.62 6.15 12.12
C GLN A 73 15.76 5.16 11.34
N LEU A 74 15.48 5.45 10.06
CA LEU A 74 14.75 4.59 9.12
C LEU A 74 15.71 3.97 8.10
N SER A 75 16.99 3.77 8.44
CA SER A 75 17.99 3.25 7.51
C SER A 75 18.00 1.73 7.35
N GLU A 76 17.32 0.99 8.22
CA GLU A 76 17.31 -0.48 8.26
C GLU A 76 15.85 -0.96 8.33
N ILE A 77 14.96 -0.41 7.49
CA ILE A 77 13.53 -0.74 7.55
C ILE A 77 13.30 -2.15 7.02
N SER A 78 12.76 -3.01 7.90
CA SER A 78 12.41 -4.38 7.57
C SER A 78 10.89 -4.60 7.54
N GLY A 79 10.10 -3.91 8.38
CA GLY A 79 8.63 -4.06 8.40
C GLY A 79 7.88 -2.80 7.97
N LEU A 80 6.75 -2.98 7.27
CA LEU A 80 5.81 -1.90 6.96
C LEU A 80 4.35 -2.38 7.01
N ALA A 81 3.50 -1.66 7.74
CA ALA A 81 2.06 -1.85 7.69
C ALA A 81 1.29 -0.53 7.63
N ALA A 82 0.30 -0.41 6.74
CA ALA A 82 -0.58 0.76 6.74
C ALA A 82 -1.52 0.73 7.95
N SER A 83 -1.57 1.82 8.71
CA SER A 83 -2.44 1.93 9.88
C SER A 83 -3.91 1.69 9.50
N ARG A 84 -4.62 0.89 10.33
CA ARG A 84 -6.07 0.69 10.20
C ARG A 84 -6.85 1.75 10.97
N ARG A 85 -6.17 2.46 11.87
CA ARG A 85 -6.75 3.50 12.72
C ARG A 85 -6.52 4.94 12.22
N HIS A 86 -5.36 5.21 11.64
CA HIS A 86 -4.88 6.55 11.32
C HIS A 86 -4.66 6.68 9.81
N PRO A 87 -5.59 7.30 9.06
CA PRO A 87 -5.43 7.48 7.62
C PRO A 87 -4.15 8.24 7.27
N GLY A 88 -3.41 7.74 6.29
CA GLY A 88 -2.15 8.34 5.83
C GLY A 88 -0.93 8.05 6.72
N VAL A 89 -1.04 7.13 7.68
CA VAL A 89 0.07 6.70 8.54
C VAL A 89 0.49 5.28 8.18
N LEU A 90 1.79 5.10 8.05
CA LEU A 90 2.47 3.82 7.91
C LEU A 90 3.22 3.55 9.21
N TRP A 91 3.06 2.35 9.74
CA TRP A 91 3.90 1.85 10.82
C TRP A 91 5.08 1.11 10.20
N MET A 92 6.28 1.36 10.72
CA MET A 92 7.50 0.68 10.31
C MET A 92 8.36 0.32 11.52
N HIS A 93 9.26 -0.66 11.36
CA HIS A 93 10.31 -0.93 12.34
C HIS A 93 11.65 -1.20 11.65
N ASP A 94 12.72 -0.98 12.41
CA ASP A 94 14.08 -1.30 12.00
C ASP A 94 14.41 -2.79 12.21
N ASP A 95 15.39 -3.32 11.48
CA ASP A 95 15.89 -4.70 11.56
C ASP A 95 16.64 -4.97 12.89
N GLY A 96 17.03 -6.23 13.14
CA GLY A 96 17.78 -6.70 14.30
C GLY A 96 18.96 -5.83 14.73
N GLY A 97 19.29 -5.87 16.02
CA GLY A 97 20.36 -5.05 16.61
C GLY A 97 19.97 -3.61 16.95
N ASN A 98 18.81 -3.13 16.50
CA ASN A 98 18.25 -1.83 16.87
C ASN A 98 17.30 -1.89 18.08
N PRO A 99 16.97 -0.73 18.70
CA PRO A 99 16.02 -0.67 19.82
C PRO A 99 14.61 -1.18 19.48
N GLU A 100 13.88 -1.65 20.49
CA GLU A 100 12.50 -2.14 20.39
C GLU A 100 11.47 -1.00 20.19
N ARG A 101 11.33 -0.51 18.96
CA ARG A 101 10.47 0.63 18.64
C ARG A 101 9.78 0.50 17.28
N LEU A 102 8.63 1.15 17.18
CA LEU A 102 7.92 1.39 15.92
C LEU A 102 8.01 2.88 15.57
N PHE A 103 8.00 3.16 14.28
CA PHE A 103 7.92 4.50 13.72
C PHE A 103 6.56 4.68 13.07
N ALA A 104 5.84 5.75 13.44
CA ALA A 104 4.73 6.24 12.64
C ALA A 104 5.31 7.18 11.58
N VAL A 105 5.04 6.89 10.31
CA VAL A 105 5.61 7.58 9.15
C VAL A 105 4.47 8.02 8.24
N ALA A 106 4.50 9.26 7.77
CA ALA A 106 3.57 9.75 6.77
C ALA A 106 3.89 9.18 5.39
N GLU A 107 2.91 9.17 4.49
CA GLU A 107 3.07 8.63 3.13
C GLU A 107 4.12 9.37 2.26
N ASN A 108 4.54 10.57 2.68
CA ASN A 108 5.64 11.31 2.05
C ASN A 108 7.04 10.89 2.58
N GLY A 109 7.09 10.03 3.60
CA GLY A 109 8.30 9.53 4.24
C GLY A 109 8.72 10.24 5.52
N ASP A 110 7.96 11.26 5.96
CA ASP A 110 8.28 11.98 7.20
C ASP A 110 7.92 11.16 8.44
N ARG A 111 8.86 11.03 9.38
CA ARG A 111 8.58 10.40 10.68
C ARG A 111 7.72 11.32 11.54
N LEU A 112 6.54 10.84 11.92
CA LEU A 112 5.55 11.55 12.73
C LEU A 112 5.74 11.29 14.23
N ALA A 113 6.04 10.04 14.61
CA ALA A 113 6.21 9.64 16.00
C ALA A 113 7.06 8.38 16.13
N THR A 114 7.49 8.09 17.36
CA THR A 114 8.19 6.87 17.73
C THR A 114 7.54 6.24 18.96
N ALA A 115 7.12 4.99 18.84
CA ALA A 115 6.51 4.21 19.90
C ALA A 115 7.50 3.15 20.39
N ARG A 116 7.95 3.22 21.65
CA ARG A 116 8.77 2.17 22.24
C ARG A 116 7.90 1.00 22.69
N ILE A 117 8.30 -0.23 22.39
CA ILE A 117 7.56 -1.45 22.77
C ILE A 117 8.17 -2.04 24.04
N GLU A 118 7.49 -1.86 25.17
CA GLU A 118 7.94 -2.41 26.45
C GLU A 118 7.46 -3.85 26.65
N GLY A 119 8.29 -4.66 27.30
CA GLY A 119 7.95 -6.06 27.62
C GLY A 119 8.08 -7.03 26.44
N ALA A 120 8.55 -6.56 25.28
CA ALA A 120 9.03 -7.40 24.19
C ALA A 120 10.56 -7.36 24.15
N ILE A 121 11.19 -8.51 23.87
CA ILE A 121 12.62 -8.57 23.58
C ILE A 121 12.74 -8.53 22.06
N LYS A 122 13.46 -7.55 21.53
CA LYS A 122 13.77 -7.48 20.10
C LYS A 122 15.02 -8.30 19.82
N THR A 123 14.84 -9.51 19.29
CA THR A 123 15.95 -10.35 18.85
C THR A 123 16.31 -10.04 17.40
N ASP A 124 15.36 -10.22 16.49
CA ASP A 124 15.51 -10.08 15.04
C ASP A 124 14.11 -9.84 14.43
N TRP A 125 13.69 -8.57 14.36
CA TRP A 125 12.34 -8.21 13.88
C TRP A 125 12.37 -8.02 12.37
N GLU A 126 11.60 -8.84 11.65
CA GLU A 126 11.71 -8.94 10.20
C GLU A 126 10.53 -8.30 9.47
N ASP A 127 9.28 -8.60 9.85
CA ASP A 127 8.10 -8.13 9.12
C ASP A 127 6.94 -7.80 10.07
N MET A 128 5.95 -7.06 9.58
CA MET A 128 4.78 -6.64 10.35
C MET A 128 3.49 -6.54 9.53
N ALA A 129 2.35 -6.69 10.19
CA ALA A 129 1.04 -6.56 9.55
C ALA A 129 0.06 -5.78 10.42
N ALA A 130 -0.81 -4.98 9.79
CA ALA A 130 -1.87 -4.26 10.49
C ALA A 130 -3.24 -4.89 10.18
N PHE A 131 -4.04 -5.13 11.21
CA PHE A 131 -5.33 -5.80 11.09
C PHE A 131 -6.36 -5.26 12.09
N GLU A 132 -7.64 -5.51 11.82
CA GLU A 132 -8.73 -5.26 12.75
C GLU A 132 -9.24 -6.58 13.32
N LEU A 133 -9.41 -6.67 14.63
CA LEU A 133 -9.96 -7.83 15.30
C LEU A 133 -10.95 -7.38 16.37
N ASP A 134 -12.18 -7.88 16.28
CA ASP A 134 -13.23 -7.65 17.27
C ASP A 134 -13.46 -6.13 17.55
N GLY A 135 -13.39 -5.30 16.50
CA GLY A 135 -13.61 -3.84 16.54
C GLY A 135 -12.43 -3.00 17.03
N ARG A 136 -11.23 -3.60 17.16
CA ARG A 136 -9.99 -2.92 17.56
C ARG A 136 -8.91 -3.09 16.50
N HIS A 137 -8.00 -2.12 16.43
CA HIS A 137 -6.92 -2.08 15.46
C HIS A 137 -5.61 -2.53 16.09
N TYR A 138 -4.90 -3.43 15.43
CA TYR A 138 -3.69 -4.05 15.94
C TYR A 138 -2.58 -4.07 14.90
N LEU A 139 -1.35 -4.10 15.39
CA LEU A 139 -0.14 -4.38 14.66
C LEU A 139 0.43 -5.71 15.16
N LEU A 140 0.72 -6.63 14.26
CA LEU A 140 1.55 -7.80 14.53
C LEU A 140 2.99 -7.47 14.14
N ILE A 141 3.93 -7.73 15.03
CA ILE A 141 5.38 -7.62 14.80
C ILE A 141 5.98 -9.02 14.85
N ALA A 142 6.78 -9.39 13.86
CA ALA A 142 7.40 -10.71 13.76
C ALA A 142 8.87 -10.67 14.21
N ASP A 143 9.14 -11.17 15.41
CA ASP A 143 10.50 -11.48 15.86
C ASP A 143 10.88 -12.89 15.38
N THR A 144 11.18 -12.99 14.08
CA THR A 144 11.27 -14.26 13.34
C THR A 144 12.58 -14.48 12.58
N GLY A 145 13.46 -13.49 12.54
CA GLY A 145 14.76 -13.60 11.90
C GLY A 145 15.60 -14.69 12.53
N ASP A 146 16.12 -15.60 11.72
CA ASP A 146 16.99 -16.69 12.17
C ASP A 146 17.93 -17.11 11.04
N ASN A 147 18.64 -16.12 10.51
CA ASN A 147 19.58 -16.27 9.41
C ASN A 147 20.54 -17.48 9.57
N GLY A 148 20.94 -17.78 10.81
CA GLY A 148 21.84 -18.88 11.18
C GLY A 148 21.16 -20.18 11.61
N GLY A 149 19.83 -20.22 11.75
CA GLY A 149 19.09 -21.41 12.17
C GLY A 149 19.40 -21.85 13.60
N LEU A 150 19.61 -20.90 14.52
CA LEU A 150 20.05 -21.17 15.90
C LEU A 150 18.94 -20.95 16.92
N ARG A 151 17.85 -20.25 16.56
CA ARG A 151 16.78 -19.90 17.49
C ARG A 151 15.88 -21.11 17.74
N ARG A 152 15.73 -21.47 19.02
CA ARG A 152 14.87 -22.60 19.45
C ARG A 152 13.38 -22.25 19.45
N SER A 153 13.07 -20.97 19.54
CA SER A 153 11.73 -20.42 19.49
C SER A 153 11.78 -19.00 18.94
N LEU A 154 10.69 -18.60 18.30
CA LEU A 154 10.44 -17.29 17.72
C LEU A 154 9.22 -16.66 18.40
N GLN A 155 9.02 -15.36 18.18
CA GLN A 155 7.91 -14.64 18.81
C GLN A 155 7.16 -13.76 17.83
N LEU A 156 5.85 -13.67 18.01
CA LEU A 156 5.00 -12.66 17.39
C LEU A 156 4.44 -11.78 18.50
N HIS A 157 4.53 -10.46 18.36
CA HIS A 157 4.00 -9.51 19.34
C HIS A 157 2.84 -8.75 18.72
N ILE A 158 1.68 -8.75 19.40
CA ILE A 158 0.51 -8.02 18.91
C ILE A 158 0.32 -6.78 19.78
N ILE A 159 0.37 -5.62 19.15
CA ILE A 159 0.27 -4.29 19.78
C ILE A 159 -1.04 -3.64 19.34
N GLU A 160 -1.83 -3.10 20.28
CA GLU A 160 -2.99 -2.28 19.93
C GLU A 160 -2.51 -0.93 19.39
N GLU A 161 -3.07 -0.48 18.26
CA GLU A 161 -2.72 0.83 17.69
C GLU A 161 -3.12 1.94 18.67
N PRO A 162 -2.22 2.91 18.97
CA PRO A 162 -2.51 3.97 19.92
C PRO A 162 -3.63 4.88 19.43
N ASP A 163 -4.37 5.49 20.35
CA ASP A 163 -5.46 6.42 20.01
C ASP A 163 -5.00 7.68 19.26
N LYS A 164 -3.73 8.07 19.43
CA LYS A 164 -3.11 9.26 18.85
C LYS A 164 -1.72 8.92 18.32
N ILE A 165 -1.31 9.63 17.27
CA ILE A 165 0.06 9.59 16.75
C ILE A 165 0.92 10.58 17.54
N GLU A 166 1.60 10.07 18.55
CA GLU A 166 2.57 10.80 19.37
C GLU A 166 3.61 9.82 19.92
N ASN A 167 4.71 10.34 20.46
CA ASN A 167 5.71 9.49 21.08
C ASN A 167 5.09 8.77 22.29
N ALA A 168 5.16 7.46 22.30
CA ALA A 168 4.46 6.64 23.29
C ALA A 168 5.30 5.44 23.75
N ARG A 169 4.87 4.85 24.86
CA ARG A 169 5.32 3.52 25.31
C ARG A 169 4.12 2.59 25.19
N LEU A 170 4.26 1.58 24.35
CA LEU A 170 3.22 0.57 24.11
C LEU A 170 3.68 -0.76 24.70
N LYS A 171 2.74 -1.66 24.94
CA LYS A 171 3.00 -3.03 25.38
C LYS A 171 2.23 -3.99 24.50
N PRO A 172 2.73 -5.22 24.28
CA PRO A 172 1.94 -6.25 23.63
C PRO A 172 0.64 -6.50 24.38
N ALA A 173 -0.48 -6.47 23.65
CA ALA A 173 -1.77 -6.96 24.14
C ALA A 173 -1.70 -8.47 24.36
N TRP A 174 -1.01 -9.19 23.47
CA TRP A 174 -0.57 -10.57 23.67
C TRP A 174 0.69 -10.87 22.84
N SER A 175 1.29 -12.03 23.07
CA SER A 175 2.41 -12.52 22.28
C SER A 175 2.30 -14.02 22.05
N ILE A 176 2.80 -14.48 20.92
CA ILE A 176 2.76 -15.87 20.49
C ILE A 176 4.20 -16.36 20.40
N ALA A 177 4.62 -17.19 21.36
CA ALA A 177 5.87 -17.93 21.23
C ALA A 177 5.61 -19.18 20.39
N PHE A 178 6.46 -19.46 19.41
CA PHE A 178 6.31 -20.64 18.56
C PHE A 178 7.65 -21.25 18.14
N ARG A 179 7.56 -22.43 17.56
CA ARG A 179 8.66 -23.11 16.85
C ARG A 179 8.15 -23.71 15.54
N TRP A 180 9.07 -23.97 14.64
CA TRP A 180 8.81 -24.75 13.43
C TRP A 180 8.61 -26.24 13.78
N PRO A 181 7.85 -26.99 12.97
CA PRO A 181 7.56 -28.40 13.24
C PRO A 181 8.77 -29.33 13.02
N ASP A 182 9.73 -28.93 12.19
CA ASP A 182 10.78 -29.77 11.62
C ASP A 182 12.21 -29.22 11.79
N GLY A 183 12.37 -28.06 12.45
CA GLY A 183 13.68 -27.49 12.77
C GLY A 183 13.79 -25.99 12.49
N ALA A 184 14.90 -25.39 12.92
CA ALA A 184 15.14 -23.95 12.78
C ALA A 184 15.06 -23.48 11.32
N ARG A 185 14.50 -22.28 11.12
CA ARG A 185 14.19 -21.72 9.81
C ARG A 185 14.07 -20.21 9.91
N ASP A 186 14.61 -19.56 8.90
CA ASP A 186 14.53 -18.13 8.69
C ASP A 186 13.18 -17.74 8.08
N CYS A 187 12.56 -16.70 8.60
CA CYS A 187 11.23 -16.23 8.20
C CYS A 187 11.19 -14.72 8.24
N GLU A 188 10.95 -14.12 7.08
CA GLU A 188 10.94 -12.66 6.91
C GLU A 188 9.64 -12.15 6.29
N ALA A 189 8.59 -12.95 6.36
CA ALA A 189 7.31 -12.53 5.80
C ALA A 189 6.16 -13.09 6.62
N VAL A 190 5.29 -12.18 7.08
CA VAL A 190 4.10 -12.52 7.87
C VAL A 190 2.87 -11.84 7.30
N ALA A 191 1.71 -12.45 7.47
CA ALA A 191 0.45 -11.80 7.18
C ALA A 191 -0.65 -12.28 8.14
N VAL A 192 -1.75 -11.52 8.24
CA VAL A 192 -2.86 -11.88 9.12
C VAL A 192 -4.14 -12.13 8.32
N ASP A 193 -4.70 -13.33 8.46
CA ASP A 193 -6.03 -13.68 7.96
C ASP A 193 -7.01 -13.68 9.13
N VAL A 194 -7.63 -12.52 9.36
CA VAL A 194 -8.58 -12.29 10.44
C VAL A 194 -9.79 -13.22 10.35
N ALA A 195 -10.31 -13.45 9.14
CA ALA A 195 -11.50 -14.27 8.93
C ALA A 195 -11.27 -15.74 9.36
N ARG A 196 -10.05 -16.25 9.17
CA ARG A 196 -9.63 -17.58 9.66
C ARG A 196 -8.90 -17.53 11.00
N ARG A 197 -8.77 -16.35 11.62
CA ARG A 197 -8.04 -16.10 12.88
C ARG A 197 -6.66 -16.76 12.91
N GLN A 198 -5.88 -16.57 11.84
CA GLN A 198 -4.55 -17.15 11.71
C GLN A 198 -3.51 -16.12 11.27
N VAL A 199 -2.27 -16.33 11.73
CA VAL A 199 -1.08 -15.70 11.18
C VAL A 199 -0.51 -16.63 10.13
N LEU A 200 -0.12 -16.08 8.99
CA LEU A 200 0.63 -16.76 7.94
C LEU A 200 2.10 -16.40 8.07
N LEU A 201 2.98 -17.37 7.85
CA LEU A 201 4.43 -17.17 7.89
C LEU A 201 5.07 -17.79 6.65
N ILE A 202 6.00 -17.07 6.02
CA ILE A 202 6.67 -17.50 4.78
C ILE A 202 8.17 -17.51 4.99
N SER A 203 8.80 -18.61 4.61
CA SER A 203 10.25 -18.81 4.77
C SER A 203 11.07 -18.13 3.65
N LYS A 204 12.20 -17.49 4.01
CA LYS A 204 13.04 -16.74 3.05
C LYS A 204 13.97 -17.62 2.21
N LYS A 205 14.62 -18.61 2.85
CA LYS A 205 15.74 -19.38 2.28
C LYS A 205 15.35 -20.79 1.85
N ARG A 206 14.10 -20.97 1.43
CA ARG A 206 13.59 -22.24 0.87
C ARG A 206 13.18 -22.00 -0.56
N GLN A 207 13.43 -22.98 -1.41
CA GLN A 207 13.10 -22.91 -2.83
C GLN A 207 12.38 -24.22 -3.22
N PRO A 208 11.05 -24.18 -3.42
CA PRO A 208 10.17 -23.01 -3.25
C PRO A 208 10.03 -22.56 -1.78
N PRO A 209 9.66 -21.28 -1.52
CA PRO A 209 9.32 -20.81 -0.18
C PRO A 209 8.15 -21.61 0.40
N GLU A 210 8.23 -21.93 1.69
CA GLU A 210 7.18 -22.67 2.39
C GLU A 210 6.26 -21.74 3.18
N LEU A 211 4.96 -22.02 3.15
CA LEU A 211 3.91 -21.33 3.90
C LEU A 211 3.52 -22.13 5.15
N PHE A 212 3.41 -21.44 6.27
CA PHE A 212 2.96 -21.97 7.54
C PHE A 212 1.83 -21.12 8.12
N SER A 213 1.13 -21.67 9.12
CA SER A 213 0.19 -20.91 9.94
C SER A 213 0.32 -21.15 11.44
N LEU A 214 -0.13 -20.15 12.19
CA LEU A 214 -0.33 -20.18 13.63
C LEU A 214 -1.71 -19.60 13.98
N PRO A 215 -2.36 -20.03 15.08
CA PRO A 215 -3.53 -19.34 15.59
C PRO A 215 -3.19 -17.88 15.94
N LEU A 216 -4.02 -16.92 15.52
CA LEU A 216 -3.81 -15.49 15.81
C LEU A 216 -3.97 -15.17 17.30
N MET A 217 -4.76 -15.99 18.01
CA MET A 217 -4.99 -15.84 19.44
C MET A 217 -5.05 -17.25 20.07
N PRO A 218 -3.89 -17.87 20.35
CA PRO A 218 -3.84 -19.19 20.96
C PRO A 218 -4.40 -19.15 22.40
N ALA A 219 -4.89 -20.29 22.87
CA ALA A 219 -5.36 -20.43 24.25
C ALA A 219 -4.16 -20.49 25.21
N GLY A 220 -4.02 -19.47 26.06
CA GLY A 220 -2.92 -19.37 27.02
C GLY A 220 -1.56 -19.09 26.38
N ASN A 221 -0.49 -19.33 27.13
CA ASN A 221 0.88 -18.91 26.78
C ASN A 221 1.79 -20.10 26.41
N ALA A 222 1.21 -21.23 26.01
CA ALA A 222 1.99 -22.41 25.64
C ALA A 222 2.78 -22.14 24.34
N LEU A 223 3.98 -22.72 24.24
CA LEU A 223 4.77 -22.69 23.01
C LEU A 223 3.99 -23.38 21.88
N GLN A 224 3.67 -22.62 20.84
CA GLN A 224 2.96 -23.12 19.66
C GLN A 224 3.92 -23.86 18.71
N THR A 225 3.37 -24.73 17.88
CA THR A 225 4.08 -25.32 16.75
C THR A 225 3.40 -24.85 15.45
N ALA A 226 4.16 -24.23 14.55
CA ALA A 226 3.64 -23.77 13.28
C ALA A 226 3.16 -24.95 12.43
N THR A 227 2.01 -24.81 11.78
CA THR A 227 1.45 -25.83 10.88
C THR A 227 1.89 -25.53 9.45
N ARG A 228 2.58 -26.46 8.80
CA ARG A 228 2.94 -26.31 7.38
C ARG A 228 1.68 -26.41 6.52
N LEU A 229 1.46 -25.41 5.68
CA LEU A 229 0.33 -25.36 4.75
C LEU A 229 0.72 -25.82 3.35
N GLY A 230 1.90 -25.44 2.86
CA GLY A 230 2.33 -25.77 1.51
C GLY A 230 3.54 -24.97 1.04
N GLU A 231 3.71 -24.87 -0.27
CA GLU A 231 4.81 -24.18 -0.95
C GLU A 231 4.25 -23.12 -1.91
N LEU A 232 4.95 -21.99 -2.02
CA LEU A 232 4.60 -20.92 -2.94
C LEU A 232 5.07 -21.28 -4.36
N ALA A 233 4.11 -21.38 -5.28
CA ALA A 233 4.40 -21.58 -6.70
C ALA A 233 4.75 -20.26 -7.40
N GLY A 234 5.46 -20.34 -8.52
CA GLY A 234 5.60 -19.21 -9.45
C GLY A 234 6.60 -18.12 -9.07
N ILE A 235 7.51 -18.38 -8.12
CA ILE A 235 8.68 -17.53 -7.88
C ILE A 235 9.60 -17.59 -9.12
N PRO A 236 9.93 -16.46 -9.77
CA PRO A 236 10.78 -16.49 -10.96
C PRO A 236 12.21 -16.96 -10.67
N GLU A 237 12.65 -17.96 -11.42
CA GLU A 237 14.03 -18.44 -11.39
C GLU A 237 14.96 -17.49 -12.17
N PRO A 238 16.21 -17.30 -11.73
CA PRO A 238 17.19 -16.54 -12.51
C PRO A 238 17.45 -17.21 -13.86
N ASP A 239 17.70 -16.42 -14.90
CA ASP A 239 18.15 -16.95 -16.18
C ASP A 239 19.64 -17.36 -16.15
N ALA A 240 20.10 -18.05 -17.20
CA ALA A 240 21.48 -18.53 -17.28
C ALA A 240 22.52 -17.40 -17.33
N GLN A 241 22.16 -16.26 -17.92
CA GLN A 241 23.06 -15.12 -18.07
C GLN A 241 23.27 -14.41 -16.73
N LEU A 242 22.20 -14.21 -15.94
CA LEU A 242 22.27 -13.66 -14.60
C LEU A 242 23.10 -14.56 -13.68
N ARG A 243 22.90 -15.89 -13.76
CA ARG A 243 23.73 -16.85 -12.99
C ARG A 243 25.22 -16.72 -13.27
N GLN A 244 25.61 -16.43 -14.51
CA GLN A 244 27.00 -16.26 -14.90
C GLN A 244 27.55 -14.88 -14.50
N ASN A 245 26.80 -13.82 -14.78
CA ASN A 245 27.28 -12.45 -14.62
C ASN A 245 27.19 -11.92 -13.18
N ASN A 246 26.19 -12.39 -12.41
CA ASN A 246 25.99 -11.98 -11.03
C ASN A 246 25.39 -13.15 -10.21
N PRO A 247 26.21 -14.17 -9.87
CA PRO A 247 25.76 -15.36 -9.15
C PRO A 247 25.16 -15.04 -7.78
N PHE A 248 25.65 -13.99 -7.11
CA PHE A 248 25.09 -13.54 -5.84
C PHE A 248 23.63 -13.09 -6.03
N ARG A 249 23.37 -12.16 -6.96
CA ARG A 249 22.02 -11.67 -7.25
C ARG A 249 21.10 -12.79 -7.74
N ALA A 250 21.61 -13.70 -8.57
CA ALA A 250 20.84 -14.85 -9.03
C ALA A 250 20.31 -15.71 -7.87
N ARG A 251 21.10 -15.88 -6.81
CA ARG A 251 20.74 -16.68 -5.64
C ARG A 251 19.76 -16.00 -4.68
N ILE A 252 19.76 -14.67 -4.63
CA ILE A 252 18.94 -13.93 -3.65
C ILE A 252 17.67 -13.34 -4.24
N GLN A 253 17.60 -13.04 -5.55
CA GLN A 253 16.50 -12.22 -6.10
C GLN A 253 15.07 -12.75 -5.85
N GLY A 254 14.91 -14.06 -5.68
CA GLY A 254 13.63 -14.72 -5.42
C GLY A 254 13.37 -15.03 -3.94
N GLN A 255 14.29 -14.66 -3.03
CA GLN A 255 14.08 -14.82 -1.59
C GLN A 255 13.02 -13.84 -1.10
N VAL A 256 12.09 -14.36 -0.30
CA VAL A 256 10.95 -13.62 0.25
C VAL A 256 11.40 -12.72 1.38
N THR A 257 10.90 -11.49 1.40
CA THR A 257 11.32 -10.44 2.36
C THR A 257 10.17 -9.69 3.03
N ALA A 258 8.94 -9.81 2.53
CA ALA A 258 7.74 -9.30 3.21
C ALA A 258 6.48 -9.95 2.64
N ALA A 259 5.38 -9.92 3.39
CA ALA A 259 4.06 -10.28 2.86
C ALA A 259 2.94 -9.48 3.52
N ASP A 260 1.78 -9.40 2.87
CA ASP A 260 0.57 -8.91 3.52
C ASP A 260 -0.68 -9.44 2.81
N VAL A 261 -1.78 -9.56 3.55
CA VAL A 261 -3.08 -9.98 3.03
C VAL A 261 -3.94 -8.74 2.76
N SER A 262 -4.56 -8.69 1.58
CA SER A 262 -5.43 -7.59 1.20
C SER A 262 -6.58 -7.40 2.21
N PRO A 263 -7.11 -6.19 2.41
CA PRO A 263 -8.14 -5.93 3.42
C PRO A 263 -9.42 -6.77 3.24
N ASP A 264 -9.73 -7.18 2.01
CA ASP A 264 -10.86 -8.08 1.70
C ASP A 264 -10.56 -9.58 1.91
N GLY A 265 -9.33 -9.91 2.30
CA GLY A 265 -8.85 -11.27 2.54
C GLY A 265 -8.71 -12.13 1.28
N ARG A 266 -8.64 -11.53 0.08
CA ARG A 266 -8.68 -12.26 -1.19
C ARG A 266 -7.35 -12.34 -1.93
N THR A 267 -6.34 -11.61 -1.50
CA THR A 267 -5.03 -11.62 -2.16
C THR A 267 -3.93 -11.64 -1.11
N LEU A 268 -3.04 -12.62 -1.18
CA LEU A 268 -1.77 -12.57 -0.47
C LEU A 268 -0.73 -11.93 -1.40
N ALA A 269 -0.17 -10.82 -0.96
CA ALA A 269 0.97 -10.21 -1.61
C ALA A 269 2.26 -10.69 -0.96
N VAL A 270 3.25 -11.01 -1.78
CA VAL A 270 4.56 -11.49 -1.35
C VAL A 270 5.61 -10.68 -2.07
N MET A 271 6.48 -10.02 -1.31
CA MET A 271 7.67 -9.34 -1.78
C MET A 271 8.85 -10.32 -1.77
N THR A 272 9.66 -10.24 -2.81
CA THR A 272 11.02 -10.79 -2.82
C THR A 272 11.98 -9.63 -3.09
N TYR A 273 13.29 -9.90 -3.04
CA TYR A 273 14.30 -8.90 -3.41
C TYR A 273 14.15 -8.30 -4.83
N ARG A 274 13.35 -8.90 -5.73
CA ARG A 274 13.12 -8.38 -7.10
C ARG A 274 11.66 -8.30 -7.53
N TYR A 275 10.80 -9.18 -7.03
CA TYR A 275 9.45 -9.37 -7.56
C TYR A 275 8.39 -9.11 -6.51
N LEU A 276 7.26 -8.56 -6.95
CA LEU A 276 5.99 -8.59 -6.25
C LEU A 276 5.15 -9.72 -6.86
N LEU A 277 4.69 -10.64 -6.00
CA LEU A 277 3.81 -11.74 -6.36
C LEU A 277 2.46 -11.57 -5.67
N LEU A 278 1.39 -11.68 -6.43
CA LEU A 278 0.02 -11.58 -5.92
C LEU A 278 -0.70 -12.91 -6.14
N TYR A 279 -1.02 -13.59 -5.03
CA TYR A 279 -1.73 -14.86 -5.02
C TYR A 279 -3.22 -14.62 -4.74
N PRO A 280 -4.09 -14.68 -5.76
CA PRO A 280 -5.53 -14.55 -5.55
C PRO A 280 -6.08 -15.81 -4.88
N ARG A 281 -6.97 -15.61 -3.90
CA ARG A 281 -7.69 -16.66 -3.18
C ARG A 281 -9.18 -16.57 -3.48
N GLN A 282 -9.71 -17.63 -4.08
CA GLN A 282 -11.16 -17.76 -4.27
C GLN A 282 -11.86 -18.02 -2.93
N PRO A 283 -13.15 -17.65 -2.77
CA PRO A 283 -13.84 -17.75 -1.48
C PRO A 283 -13.80 -19.13 -0.81
N GLN A 284 -13.80 -20.21 -1.60
CA GLN A 284 -13.75 -21.60 -1.12
C GLN A 284 -12.33 -22.14 -0.95
N GLN A 285 -11.31 -21.41 -1.41
CA GLN A 285 -9.93 -21.85 -1.29
C GLN A 285 -9.36 -21.49 0.08
N ASP A 286 -8.54 -22.40 0.63
CA ASP A 286 -7.60 -22.04 1.69
C ASP A 286 -6.32 -21.42 1.10
N TRP A 287 -5.39 -21.03 1.98
CA TRP A 287 -4.14 -20.42 1.51
C TRP A 287 -3.19 -21.45 0.87
N ALA A 288 -3.22 -22.72 1.28
CA ALA A 288 -2.39 -23.75 0.66
C ALA A 288 -2.74 -23.90 -0.83
N GLN A 289 -4.03 -23.94 -1.14
CA GLN A 289 -4.54 -24.00 -2.50
C GLN A 289 -4.25 -22.73 -3.29
N ALA A 290 -4.38 -21.56 -2.66
CA ALA A 290 -4.14 -20.28 -3.32
C ALA A 290 -2.66 -20.10 -3.71
N VAL A 291 -1.72 -20.40 -2.80
CA VAL A 291 -0.28 -20.22 -3.06
C VAL A 291 0.32 -21.30 -3.97
N ALA A 292 -0.33 -22.45 -4.10
CA ALA A 292 0.03 -23.47 -5.09
C ALA A 292 -0.35 -23.07 -6.54
N GLY A 293 -1.23 -22.07 -6.70
CA GLY A 293 -1.61 -21.52 -8.01
C GLY A 293 -0.57 -20.54 -8.56
N ALA A 294 -0.69 -20.21 -9.85
CA ALA A 294 0.17 -19.20 -10.48
C ALA A 294 -0.17 -17.79 -9.96
N PRO A 295 0.80 -17.07 -9.36
CA PRO A 295 0.61 -15.68 -8.95
C PRO A 295 0.60 -14.74 -10.17
N ARG A 296 0.06 -13.54 -9.99
CA ARG A 296 0.44 -12.40 -10.85
C ARG A 296 1.81 -11.92 -10.41
N VAL A 297 2.77 -11.88 -11.32
CA VAL A 297 4.15 -11.48 -11.03
C VAL A 297 4.45 -10.15 -11.71
N SER A 298 5.08 -9.24 -10.96
CA SER A 298 5.63 -8.00 -11.49
C SER A 298 7.01 -7.74 -10.90
N GLU A 299 7.88 -7.04 -11.63
CA GLU A 299 9.15 -6.56 -11.07
C GLU A 299 8.89 -5.32 -10.22
N LEU A 300 9.50 -5.29 -9.03
CA LEU A 300 9.46 -4.13 -8.16
C LEU A 300 10.16 -2.93 -8.85
N PRO A 301 9.77 -1.69 -8.51
CA PRO A 301 10.66 -0.55 -8.74
C PRO A 301 12.01 -0.79 -8.06
N TRP A 302 13.02 -0.01 -8.46
CA TRP A 302 14.29 -0.07 -7.76
C TRP A 302 14.09 0.35 -6.30
N LEU A 303 14.38 -0.59 -5.39
CA LEU A 303 14.39 -0.43 -3.96
C LEU A 303 15.76 -0.90 -3.46
N PRO A 304 16.51 -0.07 -2.71
CA PRO A 304 17.68 -0.54 -1.99
C PRO A 304 17.23 -1.55 -0.95
N GLN A 305 17.67 -2.82 -1.04
CA GLN A 305 17.17 -3.95 -0.22
C GLN A 305 15.65 -3.94 0.00
N ALA A 306 14.89 -4.38 -1.01
CA ALA A 306 13.43 -4.45 -0.94
C ALA A 306 12.96 -5.38 0.20
N GLU A 307 12.58 -4.80 1.33
CA GLU A 307 12.34 -5.55 2.57
C GLU A 307 11.01 -5.22 3.23
N ALA A 308 10.29 -4.15 2.85
CA ALA A 308 9.06 -3.80 3.53
C ALA A 308 7.88 -3.55 2.58
N LEU A 309 6.78 -4.28 2.78
CA LEU A 309 5.55 -4.26 1.97
C LEU A 309 4.30 -4.26 2.85
N GLY A 310 3.29 -3.47 2.50
CA GLY A 310 1.98 -3.55 3.17
C GLY A 310 0.83 -3.05 2.30
N TRP A 311 -0.34 -3.66 2.43
CA TRP A 311 -1.55 -3.16 1.76
C TRP A 311 -2.01 -1.86 2.39
N SER A 312 -2.43 -0.93 1.54
CA SER A 312 -3.24 0.21 1.98
C SER A 312 -4.53 -0.25 2.66
N ALA A 313 -5.00 0.54 3.63
CA ALA A 313 -6.22 0.22 4.38
C ALA A 313 -7.46 0.05 3.48
N ASP A 314 -7.51 0.74 2.34
CA ASP A 314 -8.58 0.64 1.35
C ASP A 314 -8.36 -0.43 0.27
N GLY A 315 -7.20 -1.09 0.27
CA GLY A 315 -6.85 -2.19 -0.64
C GLY A 315 -6.57 -1.77 -2.09
N ARG A 316 -6.43 -0.46 -2.38
CA ARG A 316 -6.24 0.02 -3.77
C ARG A 316 -4.80 -0.07 -4.27
N PHE A 317 -3.83 -0.10 -3.37
CA PHE A 317 -2.41 -0.22 -3.69
C PHE A 317 -1.64 -0.86 -2.53
N LEU A 318 -0.42 -1.30 -2.82
CA LEU A 318 0.58 -1.70 -1.85
C LEU A 318 1.61 -0.59 -1.65
N TYR A 319 2.02 -0.39 -0.42
CA TYR A 319 3.23 0.36 -0.09
C TYR A 319 4.43 -0.56 -0.15
N ALA A 320 5.53 -0.08 -0.72
CA ALA A 320 6.79 -0.79 -0.79
C ALA A 320 7.97 0.15 -0.56
N THR A 321 8.91 -0.25 0.29
CA THR A 321 10.19 0.43 0.51
C THR A 321 11.29 -0.61 0.77
N GLY A 322 12.51 -0.15 1.03
CA GLY A 322 13.60 -1.00 1.49
C GLY A 322 14.54 -0.27 2.44
N GLU A 323 15.69 -0.88 2.69
CA GLU A 323 16.74 -0.33 3.56
C GLU A 323 17.57 0.78 2.90
N PHE A 324 18.46 1.37 3.71
CA PHE A 324 19.36 2.49 3.42
C PHE A 324 18.66 3.81 3.12
N ILE A 325 19.22 4.90 3.65
CA ILE A 325 18.75 6.25 3.31
C ILE A 325 19.61 6.89 2.21
N PRO A 326 19.01 7.62 1.26
CA PRO A 326 17.56 7.80 1.09
C PRO A 326 16.89 6.54 0.51
N ALA A 327 15.75 6.13 1.09
CA ALA A 327 14.94 5.02 0.58
C ALA A 327 13.64 5.53 -0.07
N PRO A 328 13.32 5.15 -1.33
CA PRO A 328 12.07 5.53 -1.96
C PRO A 328 10.89 4.71 -1.41
N LEU A 329 9.79 5.39 -1.11
CA LEU A 329 8.51 4.78 -0.76
C LEU A 329 7.59 4.81 -1.98
N TYR A 330 7.21 3.63 -2.48
CA TYR A 330 6.34 3.48 -3.64
C TYR A 330 4.92 3.06 -3.24
N ARG A 331 3.95 3.54 -4.02
CA ARG A 331 2.63 2.93 -4.18
C ARG A 331 2.62 2.07 -5.43
N ILE A 332 2.17 0.84 -5.31
CA ILE A 332 2.10 -0.13 -6.41
C ILE A 332 0.66 -0.61 -6.54
N ALA A 333 0.06 -0.42 -7.72
CA ALA A 333 -1.27 -0.94 -8.02
C ALA A 333 -1.23 -2.48 -8.20
N PRO A 334 -2.14 -3.24 -7.57
CA PRO A 334 -2.16 -4.70 -7.61
C PRO A 334 -2.65 -5.31 -8.94
#